data_AF-A0A1H1MG46-F1
#
_entry.id   AF-A0A1H1MG46-F1
#
_cell.length_a   1.000
_cell.length_b   1.000
_cell.length_c   1.000
_cell.angle_alpha   90.00
_cell.angle_beta   90.00
_cell.angle_gamma   90.00
#
_symmetry.space_group_name_H-M   'P 1'
#
loop_
_entity.id
_entity.type
_entity.pdbx_description
1 polymer ?
#
loop_
_entity_poly.entity_id
_entity_poly.type
_entity_poly.pdbx_seq_one_letter_code
_entity_poly.pdbx_strand_id
1 'polypeptide(L)'
;MFKIFLALHLIFAVGAIGPLLHAATTAVRGVRTADAVATAAGSRMIKIYAIGSVLVVIFGFGLLSMDSPYDGKPVGSFTDTWVWLSLLLWLIGVGLAWGVVSTGLDKATSLIKNGESPNSVRGRVAAAGGVVGLIFVVIIVLMVFRP
;
A
#
# COMPACT_ATOMS: atom_id res chain seq x y z
N MET A 1 5.56 2.83 -26.82
CA MET A 1 4.75 3.26 -25.67
C MET A 1 4.68 2.22 -24.56
N PHE A 2 4.39 0.95 -24.86
CA PHE A 2 4.33 -0.14 -23.87
C PHE A 2 5.49 -0.15 -22.85
N LYS A 3 6.74 -0.18 -23.31
CA LYS A 3 7.93 -0.23 -22.43
C LYS A 3 8.01 0.95 -21.45
N ILE A 4 7.52 2.13 -21.83
CA ILE A 4 7.51 3.33 -20.97
C ILE A 4 6.49 3.16 -19.86
N PHE A 5 5.26 2.75 -20.20
CA PHE A 5 4.21 2.48 -19.21
C PHE A 5 4.59 1.33 -18.28
N LEU A 6 5.24 0.28 -18.81
CA LEU A 6 5.75 -0.82 -18.02
C LEU A 6 6.81 -0.35 -17.02
N ALA A 7 7.77 0.45 -17.48
CA ALA A 7 8.80 1.02 -16.61
C ALA A 7 8.18 1.91 -15.52
N LEU A 8 7.24 2.79 -15.88
CA LEU A 8 6.56 3.66 -14.91
C LEU A 8 5.76 2.84 -13.89
N HIS A 9 4.97 1.87 -14.34
CA HIS A 9 4.22 0.99 -13.44
C HIS A 9 5.15 0.28 -12.44
N LEU A 10 6.27 -0.26 -12.90
CA LEU A 10 7.24 -0.95 -12.03
C LEU A 10 7.96 0.03 -11.09
N ILE A 11 8.36 1.21 -11.57
CA ILE A 11 9.00 2.24 -10.74
C ILE A 11 8.07 2.66 -9.61
N PHE A 12 6.78 2.90 -9.89
CA PHE A 12 5.82 3.25 -8.84
C PHE A 12 5.43 2.04 -7.98
N ALA A 13 5.37 0.83 -8.54
CA ALA A 13 5.12 -0.38 -7.76
C ALA A 13 6.22 -0.55 -6.70
N VAL A 14 7.49 -0.44 -7.07
CA VAL A 14 8.60 -0.54 -6.10
C VAL A 14 8.71 0.72 -5.24
N GLY A 15 8.68 1.89 -5.85
CA GLY A 15 8.96 3.18 -5.23
C GLY A 15 7.84 3.75 -4.36
N ALA A 16 6.57 3.36 -4.60
CA ALA A 16 5.44 3.78 -3.78
C ALA A 16 4.93 2.66 -2.87
N ILE A 17 4.70 1.45 -3.40
CA ILE A 17 4.16 0.35 -2.57
C ILE A 17 5.20 -0.14 -1.57
N GLY A 18 6.49 -0.18 -1.93
CA GLY A 18 7.56 -0.60 -1.03
C GLY A 18 7.60 0.21 0.27
N PRO A 19 7.75 1.54 0.20
CA PRO A 19 7.70 2.40 1.38
C PRO A 19 6.36 2.38 2.13
N LEU A 20 5.23 2.28 1.42
CA LEU A 20 3.91 2.14 2.03
C LEU A 20 3.81 0.86 2.88
N LEU A 21 4.22 -0.28 2.32
CA LEU A 21 4.24 -1.57 3.00
C LEU A 21 5.19 -1.54 4.20
N HIS A 22 6.38 -0.99 4.04
CA HIS A 22 7.33 -0.85 5.13
C HIS A 22 6.73 -0.03 6.27
N ALA A 23 6.17 1.15 5.96
CA ALA A 23 5.58 2.02 6.97
C ALA A 23 4.39 1.34 7.67
N ALA A 24 3.50 0.67 6.92
CA ALA A 24 2.33 0.00 7.49
C ALA A 24 2.71 -1.21 8.37
N THR A 25 3.60 -2.09 7.90
CA THR A 25 3.95 -3.34 8.60
C THR A 25 4.85 -3.11 9.81
N THR A 26 5.63 -2.02 9.82
CA THR A 26 6.53 -1.67 10.93
C THR A 26 5.98 -0.57 11.86
N ALA A 27 4.84 0.04 11.51
CA ALA A 27 4.20 1.15 12.23
C ALA A 27 4.13 0.96 13.75
N VAL A 28 3.80 -0.25 14.21
CA VAL A 28 3.62 -0.52 15.64
C VAL A 28 4.90 -0.27 16.44
N ARG A 29 6.10 -0.34 15.83
CA ARG A 29 7.38 -0.14 16.55
C ARG A 29 7.42 1.18 17.30
N GLY A 30 7.06 2.30 16.65
CA GLY A 30 7.01 3.61 17.31
C GLY A 30 5.99 3.67 18.46
N VAL A 31 4.87 2.94 18.33
CA VAL A 31 3.87 2.80 19.41
C VAL A 31 4.44 1.99 20.57
N ARG A 32 5.22 0.93 20.31
CA ARG A 32 5.84 0.08 21.34
C ARG A 32 6.88 0.83 22.15
N THR A 33 7.62 1.73 21.51
CA THR A 33 8.72 2.50 22.12
C THR A 33 8.26 3.85 22.66
N ALA A 34 6.97 4.18 22.54
CA ALA A 34 6.42 5.50 22.90
C ALA A 34 7.21 6.66 22.26
N ASP A 35 7.57 6.51 20.98
CA ASP A 35 8.31 7.52 20.21
C ASP A 35 7.34 8.31 19.31
N ALA A 36 7.05 9.55 19.72
CA ALA A 36 6.14 10.44 18.99
C ALA A 36 6.68 10.87 17.62
N VAL A 37 8.00 10.95 17.45
CA VAL A 37 8.61 11.33 16.17
C VAL A 37 8.45 10.18 15.18
N ALA A 38 8.73 8.95 15.62
CA ALA A 38 8.56 7.75 14.80
C ALA A 38 7.09 7.54 14.38
N THR A 39 6.13 7.71 15.30
CA THR A 39 4.70 7.54 14.96
C THR A 39 4.22 8.62 13.99
N ALA A 40 4.64 9.87 14.16
CA ALA A 40 4.29 10.96 13.26
C ALA A 40 4.88 10.77 11.85
N ALA A 41 6.16 10.38 11.79
CA ALA A 41 6.84 10.08 10.53
C ALA A 41 6.18 8.91 9.79
N GLY A 42 5.88 7.81 10.50
CA GLY A 42 5.19 6.66 9.93
C GLY A 42 3.81 7.00 9.38
N SER A 43 3.02 7.81 10.09
CA SER A 43 1.72 8.29 9.61
C SER A 43 1.85 9.11 8.33
N ARG A 44 2.79 10.06 8.31
CA ARG A 44 3.04 10.89 7.12
C ARG A 44 3.47 10.05 5.92
N MET A 45 4.38 9.09 6.11
CA MET A 45 4.82 8.18 5.05
C MET A 45 3.63 7.41 4.47
N ILE A 46 2.77 6.82 5.32
CA ILE A 46 1.59 6.09 4.86
C ILE A 46 0.71 6.98 3.99
N LYS A 47 0.40 8.21 4.43
CA LYS A 47 -0.45 9.14 3.64
C LYS A 47 0.17 9.48 2.29
N ILE A 48 1.46 9.84 2.26
CA ILE A 48 2.16 10.21 1.03
C ILE A 48 2.18 9.05 0.04
N TYR A 49 2.59 7.87 0.50
CA TYR A 49 2.74 6.71 -0.38
C TYR A 49 1.42 6.02 -0.72
N ALA A 50 0.38 6.16 0.11
CA ALA A 50 -0.99 5.79 -0.25
C ALA A 50 -1.48 6.60 -1.46
N ILE A 51 -1.30 7.93 -1.44
CA ILE A 51 -1.61 8.79 -2.60
C ILE A 51 -0.73 8.42 -3.79
N GLY A 52 0.58 8.26 -3.57
CA GLY A 52 1.52 7.87 -4.62
C GLY A 52 1.18 6.52 -5.27
N SER A 53 0.60 5.58 -4.52
CA SER A 53 0.21 4.26 -5.04
C SER A 53 -0.86 4.32 -6.13
N VAL A 54 -1.63 5.41 -6.22
CA VAL A 54 -2.61 5.62 -7.29
C VAL A 54 -1.92 5.63 -8.66
N LEU A 55 -0.67 6.10 -8.74
CA LEU A 55 0.10 6.08 -9.99
C LEU A 55 0.37 4.66 -10.48
N VAL A 56 0.51 3.68 -9.57
CA VAL A 56 0.64 2.25 -9.94
C VAL A 56 -0.62 1.79 -10.68
N VAL A 57 -1.79 2.16 -10.18
CA VAL A 57 -3.08 1.84 -10.80
C VAL A 57 -3.23 2.53 -12.14
N ILE A 58 -2.93 3.83 -12.23
CA ILE A 58 -3.02 4.58 -13.50
C ILE A 58 -2.13 3.95 -14.58
N PHE A 59 -0.86 3.69 -14.28
CA PHE A 59 0.04 3.08 -15.26
C PHE A 59 -0.29 1.61 -15.54
N GLY A 60 -0.87 0.89 -14.57
CA GLY A 60 -1.37 -0.46 -14.76
C GLY A 60 -2.55 -0.52 -15.74
N PHE A 61 -3.52 0.39 -15.60
CA PHE A 61 -4.61 0.52 -16.57
C PHE A 61 -4.13 1.00 -17.94
N GLY A 62 -3.14 1.89 -17.98
CA GLY A 62 -2.48 2.27 -19.23
C GLY A 62 -1.80 1.08 -19.93
N LEU A 63 -1.29 0.10 -19.18
CA LEU A 63 -0.78 -1.15 -19.77
C LEU A 63 -1.89 -2.05 -20.28
N LEU A 64 -2.99 -2.19 -19.52
CA LEU A 64 -4.14 -3.01 -19.93
C LEU A 64 -4.77 -2.52 -21.24
N SER A 65 -4.69 -1.23 -21.55
CA SER A 65 -5.19 -0.68 -22.81
C SER A 65 -4.25 -0.87 -24.02
N MET A 66 -3.16 -1.62 -23.89
CA MET A 66 -2.16 -1.82 -24.94
C MET A 66 -2.01 -3.30 -25.30
N ASP A 67 -1.56 -3.55 -26.53
CA ASP A 67 -1.12 -4.88 -26.95
C ASP A 67 0.32 -5.14 -26.49
N SER A 68 0.58 -6.36 -26.06
CA SER A 68 1.90 -6.81 -25.68
C SER A 68 2.78 -6.95 -26.94
N PRO A 69 3.99 -6.39 -26.92
CA PRO A 69 4.92 -6.46 -28.06
C PRO A 69 5.52 -7.86 -28.26
N TYR A 70 5.24 -8.81 -27.38
CA TYR A 70 5.83 -10.15 -27.41
C TYR A 70 4.96 -11.18 -28.12
N ASP A 71 3.64 -11.05 -27.99
CA ASP A 71 2.64 -11.99 -28.51
C ASP A 71 1.52 -11.32 -29.32
N GLY A 72 1.50 -9.98 -29.37
CA GLY A 72 0.50 -9.20 -30.13
C GLY A 72 -0.91 -9.25 -29.55
N LYS A 73 -1.07 -9.74 -28.31
CA LYS A 73 -2.36 -9.84 -27.63
C LYS A 73 -2.53 -8.71 -26.63
N PRO A 74 -3.77 -8.32 -26.29
CA PRO A 74 -4.02 -7.41 -25.18
C PRO A 74 -3.37 -7.93 -23.89
N VAL A 75 -2.79 -7.01 -23.11
CA VAL A 75 -2.12 -7.36 -21.84
C VAL A 75 -3.07 -7.99 -20.82
N GLY A 76 -4.34 -7.60 -20.87
CA GLY A 76 -5.42 -8.12 -20.06
C GLY A 76 -6.68 -7.27 -20.22
N SER A 77 -7.77 -7.72 -19.63
CA SER A 77 -9.05 -7.03 -19.58
C SER A 77 -9.43 -6.71 -18.13
N PHE A 78 -10.28 -5.70 -17.93
CA PHE A 78 -10.87 -5.43 -16.62
C PHE A 78 -11.70 -6.62 -16.09
N THR A 79 -12.21 -7.47 -17.00
CA THR A 79 -12.94 -8.68 -16.64
C THR A 79 -12.05 -9.79 -16.09
N ASP A 80 -10.73 -9.69 -16.28
CA ASP A 80 -9.82 -10.73 -15.82
C ASP A 80 -9.79 -10.74 -14.29
N THR A 81 -9.94 -11.94 -13.72
CA THR A 81 -10.10 -12.11 -12.27
C THR A 81 -8.94 -11.50 -11.48
N TRP A 82 -7.71 -11.67 -11.97
CA TRP A 82 -6.52 -11.11 -11.34
C TRP A 82 -6.46 -9.58 -11.38
N VAL A 83 -7.10 -8.92 -12.35
CA VAL A 83 -7.12 -7.46 -12.48
C VAL A 83 -8.07 -6.82 -11.48
N TRP A 84 -9.37 -7.15 -11.57
CA TRP A 84 -10.38 -6.48 -10.74
C TRP A 84 -10.21 -6.84 -9.26
N LEU A 85 -9.81 -8.08 -8.96
CA LEU A 85 -9.56 -8.52 -7.59
C LEU A 85 -8.35 -7.80 -6.99
N SER A 86 -7.28 -7.61 -7.77
CA SER A 86 -6.12 -6.83 -7.33
C SER A 86 -6.48 -5.36 -7.10
N LEU A 87 -7.34 -4.78 -7.92
CA LEU A 87 -7.83 -3.41 -7.73
C LEU A 87 -8.64 -3.28 -6.42
N LEU A 88 -9.55 -4.22 -6.17
CA LEU A 88 -10.34 -4.26 -4.94
C LEU A 88 -9.44 -4.43 -3.71
N LEU A 89 -8.51 -5.39 -3.76
CA LEU A 89 -7.54 -5.63 -2.70
C LEU A 89 -6.65 -4.40 -2.46
N TRP A 90 -6.20 -3.73 -3.52
CA TRP A 90 -5.45 -2.48 -3.40
C TRP A 90 -6.26 -1.40 -2.67
N LEU A 91 -7.53 -1.22 -3.04
CA LEU A 91 -8.41 -0.24 -2.40
C LEU A 91 -8.58 -0.54 -0.90
N ILE A 92 -8.79 -1.81 -0.55
CA ILE A 92 -8.90 -2.26 0.85
C ILE A 92 -7.57 -2.04 1.58
N GLY A 93 -6.45 -2.43 0.98
CA GLY A 93 -5.11 -2.31 1.57
C GLY A 93 -4.74 -0.86 1.84
N VAL A 94 -4.95 0.04 0.88
CA VAL A 94 -4.73 1.48 1.03
C VAL A 94 -5.69 2.07 2.05
N GLY A 95 -6.97 1.67 2.01
CA GLY A 95 -7.99 2.10 2.97
C GLY A 95 -7.64 1.73 4.41
N LEU A 96 -7.14 0.50 4.65
CA LEU A 96 -6.68 0.07 5.97
C LEU A 96 -5.42 0.80 6.40
N ALA A 97 -4.44 0.95 5.51
CA ALA A 97 -3.21 1.67 5.81
C ALA A 97 -3.52 3.12 6.21
N TRP A 98 -4.30 3.84 5.41
CA TRP A 98 -4.64 5.23 5.70
C TRP A 98 -5.64 5.35 6.86
N GLY A 99 -6.79 4.68 6.75
CA GLY A 99 -7.92 4.85 7.66
C GLY A 99 -7.71 4.25 9.06
N VAL A 100 -6.87 3.22 9.18
CA VAL A 100 -6.66 2.53 10.47
C VAL A 100 -5.23 2.71 10.99
N VAL A 101 -4.21 2.44 10.16
CA VAL A 101 -2.82 2.50 10.62
C VAL A 101 -2.40 3.95 10.84
N SER A 102 -2.55 4.81 9.83
CA SER A 102 -2.14 6.22 9.94
C SER A 102 -2.96 7.00 10.99
N THR A 103 -4.28 6.83 11.05
CA THR A 103 -5.10 7.46 12.10
C THR A 103 -4.72 6.96 13.50
N GLY A 104 -4.38 5.67 13.64
CA GLY A 104 -3.88 5.09 14.88
C GLY A 104 -2.53 5.67 15.30
N LEU A 105 -1.63 5.91 14.34
CA LEU A 105 -0.34 6.56 14.57
C LEU A 105 -0.47 8.05 14.92
N ASP A 106 -1.40 8.77 14.29
CA ASP A 106 -1.70 10.16 14.64
C ASP A 106 -2.20 10.24 16.10
N LYS A 107 -3.12 9.34 16.47
CA LYS A 107 -3.60 9.24 17.86
C LYS A 107 -2.48 8.87 18.84
N ALA A 108 -1.63 7.90 18.50
CA ALA A 108 -0.47 7.54 19.32
C ALA A 108 0.47 8.74 19.53
N THR A 109 0.74 9.50 18.47
CA THR A 109 1.57 10.71 18.53
C THR A 109 1.02 11.72 19.53
N SER A 110 -0.29 11.97 19.50
CA SER A 110 -0.94 12.88 20.44
C SER A 110 -0.86 12.38 21.89
N LEU A 111 -1.17 11.10 22.12
CA LEU A 111 -1.11 10.50 23.46
C LEU A 111 0.30 10.61 24.06
N ILE A 112 1.32 10.21 23.29
CA ILE A 112 2.72 10.25 23.74
C ILE A 112 3.14 11.69 24.08
N LYS A 113 2.79 12.67 23.23
CA LYS A 113 3.11 14.09 23.48
C LYS A 113 2.47 14.64 24.76
N ASN A 114 1.31 14.10 25.14
CA ASN A 114 0.61 14.46 26.36
C ASN A 114 1.07 13.67 27.60
N GLY A 115 2.07 12.77 27.46
CA GLY A 115 2.52 11.89 28.55
C GLY A 115 1.58 10.71 28.83
N GLU A 116 0.64 10.41 27.93
CA GLU A 116 -0.31 9.32 28.05
C GLU A 116 0.19 8.02 27.37
N SER A 117 -0.28 6.87 27.85
CA SER A 117 0.08 5.58 27.26
C SER A 117 -0.60 5.34 25.91
N PRO A 118 0.14 5.03 24.83
CA PRO A 118 -0.44 4.74 23.52
C PRO A 118 -0.93 3.28 23.38
N ASN A 119 -1.01 2.52 24.48
CA ASN A 119 -1.37 1.09 24.45
C ASN A 119 -2.75 0.82 23.86
N SER A 120 -3.69 1.77 23.99
CA SER A 120 -5.06 1.66 23.48
C SER A 120 -5.14 1.50 21.95
N VAL A 121 -4.13 1.94 21.20
CA VAL A 121 -4.10 1.83 19.72
C VAL A 121 -3.16 0.76 19.20
N ARG A 122 -2.29 0.21 20.06
CA ARG A 122 -1.21 -0.70 19.70
C ARG A 122 -1.68 -1.95 18.95
N GLY A 123 -2.66 -2.65 19.51
CA GLY A 123 -3.18 -3.90 18.92
C GLY A 123 -3.81 -3.66 17.55
N ARG A 124 -4.60 -2.60 17.42
CA ARG A 124 -5.27 -2.23 16.16
C ARG A 124 -4.27 -1.85 15.06
N VAL A 125 -3.25 -1.06 15.39
CA VAL A 125 -2.18 -0.67 14.45
C VAL A 125 -1.39 -1.90 13.99
N ALA A 126 -1.04 -2.80 14.92
CA ALA A 126 -0.30 -4.03 14.59
C ALA A 126 -1.11 -4.95 13.66
N ALA A 127 -2.36 -5.22 14.01
CA ALA A 127 -3.24 -6.10 13.24
C ALA A 127 -3.47 -5.55 11.83
N ALA A 128 -3.85 -4.27 11.71
CA ALA A 128 -4.09 -3.64 10.42
C ALA A 128 -2.82 -3.59 9.57
N GLY A 129 -1.66 -3.27 10.15
CA GLY A 129 -0.37 -3.28 9.44
C GLY A 129 -0.01 -4.65 8.87
N GLY A 130 -0.23 -5.73 9.63
CA GLY A 130 -0.03 -7.11 9.17
C GLY A 130 -0.98 -7.51 8.03
N VAL A 131 -2.28 -7.18 8.17
CA VAL A 131 -3.28 -7.45 7.13
C VAL A 131 -2.96 -6.72 5.83
N VAL A 132 -2.54 -5.45 5.89
CA VAL A 132 -2.07 -4.69 4.73
C VAL A 132 -0.90 -5.43 4.05
N GLY A 133 0.07 -5.91 4.83
CA GLY A 133 1.18 -6.72 4.31
C GLY A 133 0.71 -7.94 3.51
N LEU A 134 -0.20 -8.73 4.08
CA LEU A 134 -0.75 -9.93 3.42
C LEU A 134 -1.51 -9.59 2.14
N ILE A 135 -2.34 -8.54 2.17
CA ILE A 135 -3.10 -8.07 1.00
C ILE A 135 -2.17 -7.78 -0.17
N PHE A 136 -1.09 -7.03 0.06
CA PHE A 136 -0.15 -6.71 -1.02
C PHE A 136 0.65 -7.91 -1.51
N VAL A 137 0.96 -8.88 -0.65
CA VAL A 137 1.55 -10.16 -1.08
C VAL A 137 0.59 -10.89 -2.03
N VAL A 138 -0.71 -10.97 -1.70
CA VAL A 138 -1.71 -11.58 -2.58
C VAL A 138 -1.81 -10.84 -3.92
N ILE A 139 -1.79 -9.51 -3.91
CA ILE A 139 -1.80 -8.70 -5.15
C ILE A 139 -0.59 -9.06 -6.04
N ILE A 140 0.60 -9.20 -5.46
CA ILE A 140 1.80 -9.58 -6.22
C ILE A 140 1.61 -10.96 -6.87
N VAL A 141 1.11 -11.94 -6.11
CA VAL A 141 0.82 -13.29 -6.63
C VAL A 141 -0.18 -13.21 -7.79
N LEU A 142 -1.29 -12.49 -7.64
CA LEU A 142 -2.28 -12.32 -8.71
C LEU A 142 -1.67 -11.71 -9.99
N MET A 143 -0.86 -10.66 -9.84
CA MET A 143 -0.25 -9.94 -10.96
C MET A 143 0.87 -10.72 -11.67
N VAL A 144 1.59 -11.58 -10.94
CA VAL A 144 2.68 -12.39 -11.47
C VAL A 144 2.16 -13.66 -12.14
N PHE A 145 1.25 -14.39 -11.48
CA PHE A 145 0.77 -15.69 -11.97
C PHE A 145 -0.39 -15.56 -12.95
N ARG A 146 -1.16 -14.47 -12.90
CA ARG A 146 -2.26 -14.15 -13.84
C ARG A 146 -3.17 -15.34 -14.15
N PRO A 147 -3.78 -15.97 -13.12
CA PRO A 147 -4.71 -17.08 -13.31
C PRO A 147 -5.97 -16.69 -14.07
#